data_AF-A0A9X3SCK7-F1
#
_entry.id   AF-A0A9X3SCK7-F1
#
_cell.length_a   1.000
_cell.length_b   1.000
_cell.length_c   1.000
_cell.angle_alpha   90.00
_cell.angle_beta   90.00
_cell.angle_gamma   90.00
#
_symmetry.space_group_name_H-M   'P 1'
#
loop_
_entity.id
_entity.type
_entity.pdbx_description
1 polymer ?
#
loop_
_entity_poly.entity_id
_entity_poly.type
_entity_poly.pdbx_seq_one_letter_code
_entity_poly.pdbx_strand_id
1 'polypeptide(L)' 'MNDDEWNDILRRVKEDDESGPFSCPECDEYAVRVGQRFENGEVVEHSVMCFHCEAEASTPA' A
#
# COMPACT_ATOMS: atom_id res chain seq x y z
N MET A 1 1.97 -14.74 -8.35
CA MET A 1 2.87 -13.67 -7.89
C MET A 1 1.93 -12.60 -7.38
N ASN A 2 2.00 -12.28 -6.08
CA ASN A 2 1.00 -11.51 -5.33
C ASN A 2 0.97 -10.01 -5.69
N ASP A 3 1.66 -9.61 -6.76
CA ASP A 3 1.79 -8.23 -7.23
C ASP A 3 0.44 -7.64 -7.66
N ASP A 4 -0.47 -8.44 -8.20
CA ASP A 4 -1.81 -7.97 -8.63
C ASP A 4 -2.66 -7.48 -7.44
N GLU A 5 -2.62 -8.18 -6.30
CA GLU A 5 -3.36 -7.79 -5.09
C GLU A 5 -2.77 -6.55 -4.42
N TRP A 6 -1.44 -6.46 -4.37
CA TRP A 6 -0.76 -5.25 -3.90
C TRP A 6 -1.09 -4.03 -4.77
N ASN A 7 -1.16 -4.21 -6.10
CA ASN A 7 -1.57 -3.14 -7.02
C ASN A 7 -3.01 -2.70 -6.78
N ASP A 8 -3.95 -3.60 -6.48
CA ASP A 8 -5.34 -3.23 -6.19
C ASP A 8 -5.44 -2.40 -4.91
N ILE A 9 -4.67 -2.77 -3.88
CA ILE A 9 -4.54 -1.99 -2.63
C ILE A 9 -3.99 -0.58 -2.93
N LEU A 10 -2.86 -0.50 -3.65
CA LEU A 10 -2.24 0.77 -4.01
C LEU A 10 -3.17 1.65 -4.86
N ARG A 11 -3.99 1.05 -5.72
CA ARG A 11 -4.99 1.76 -6.51
C ARG A 11 -6.07 2.38 -5.62
N ARG A 12 -6.59 1.64 -4.64
CA ARG A 12 -7.58 2.14 -3.67
C ARG A 12 -7.01 3.27 -2.81
N VAL A 13 -5.77 3.10 -2.34
CA VAL A 13 -5.03 4.15 -1.62
C VAL A 13 -4.93 5.44 -2.46
N LYS A 14 -4.68 5.31 -3.77
CA LYS A 14 -4.54 6.44 -4.68
C LYS A 14 -5.87 7.09 -5.04
N GLU A 15 -6.91 6.30 -5.30
CA GLU A 15 -8.21 6.79 -5.78
C GLU A 15 -9.10 7.30 -4.64
N ASP A 16 -9.12 6.62 -3.50
CA ASP A 16 -10.09 6.81 -2.43
C ASP A 16 -9.46 7.44 -1.17
N ASP A 17 -8.15 7.71 -1.17
CA ASP A 17 -7.35 8.10 0.02
C ASP A 17 -7.63 7.16 1.22
N GLU A 18 -8.00 5.92 0.92
CA GLU A 18 -8.37 4.93 1.91
C GLU A 18 -7.11 4.46 2.65
N SER A 19 -6.96 4.93 3.90
CA SER A 19 -5.97 4.41 4.85
C SER A 19 -6.50 3.21 5.66
N GLY A 20 -7.47 2.48 5.11
CA GLY A 20 -8.13 1.36 5.78
C GLY A 20 -7.18 0.21 6.10
N PRO A 21 -7.56 -0.72 6.99
CA PRO A 21 -6.78 -1.92 7.23
C PRO A 21 -6.86 -2.82 5.99
N PHE A 22 -5.80 -2.82 5.18
CA PHE A 22 -5.69 -3.76 4.06
C PHE A 22 -5.21 -5.12 4.56
N SER A 23 -5.74 -6.18 3.95
CA SER A 23 -5.24 -7.53 4.14
C SER A 23 -3.96 -7.71 3.35
N CYS A 24 -2.94 -8.30 3.96
CA CYS A 24 -1.71 -8.61 3.27
C CYS A 24 -1.91 -9.84 2.36
N PRO A 25 -1.62 -9.76 1.06
CA PRO A 25 -1.78 -10.91 0.16
C PRO A 25 -0.75 -12.04 0.40
N GLU A 26 0.30 -11.78 1.19
CA GLU A 26 1.32 -12.78 1.52
C GLU A 26 0.98 -13.60 2.78
N CYS A 27 0.23 -13.03 3.73
CA CYS A 27 -0.02 -13.67 5.02
C CYS A 27 -1.47 -13.55 5.51
N ASP A 28 -2.38 -13.01 4.69
CA ASP A 28 -3.81 -12.80 4.95
C ASP A 28 -4.14 -11.99 6.23
N GLU A 29 -3.13 -11.35 6.84
CA GLU A 29 -3.29 -10.55 8.05
C GLU A 29 -3.71 -9.12 7.70
N TYR A 30 -4.62 -8.56 8.51
CA TYR A 30 -5.06 -7.15 8.43
C TYR A 30 -4.05 -6.22 9.12
N ALA A 31 -2.78 -6.32 8.72
CA ALA A 31 -1.65 -5.61 9.31
C ALA A 31 -0.93 -4.69 8.32
N VAL A 32 -1.54 -4.42 7.16
CA VAL A 32 -0.95 -3.54 6.14
C VAL A 32 -1.19 -2.08 6.51
N ARG A 33 -0.12 -1.28 6.51
CA ARG A 33 -0.21 0.18 6.56
C ARG A 33 0.14 0.80 5.24
N VAL A 34 -0.47 1.94 5.00
CA VAL A 34 -0.23 2.82 3.86
C VAL A 34 0.76 3.91 4.26
N GLY A 35 1.75 4.14 3.42
CA GLY A 35 2.65 5.28 3.41
C GLY A 35 2.45 6.12 2.16
N GLN A 36 2.64 7.43 2.30
CA GLN A 36 2.67 8.37 1.18
C GLN A 36 3.98 9.15 1.27
N ARG A 37 4.69 9.26 0.15
CA ARG A 37 5.89 10.08 0.05
C ARG A 37 5.52 11.37 -0.66
N PHE A 38 5.94 12.48 -0.08
CA PHE A 38 5.70 13.81 -0.61
C PHE A 38 7.01 14.43 -1.08
N GLU A 39 7.03 14.95 -2.30
CA GLU A 39 8.11 15.82 -2.79
C GLU A 39 7.50 17.13 -3.28
N ASN A 40 8.10 18.25 -2.87
CA ASN A 40 7.62 19.59 -3.22
C ASN A 40 6.14 19.88 -2.87
N GLY A 41 5.57 19.16 -1.89
CA GLY A 41 4.17 19.29 -1.47
C GLY A 41 3.18 18.44 -2.27
N GLU A 42 3.67 17.63 -3.21
CA GLU A 42 2.88 16.71 -4.02
C GLU A 42 3.20 15.26 -3.61
N VAL A 43 2.20 14.38 -3.61
CA VAL A 43 2.44 12.94 -3.41
C VAL A 43 3.15 12.44 -4.66
N VAL A 44 4.31 11.81 -4.49
CA VAL A 44 5.10 11.23 -5.59
C VAL A 44 5.10 9.72 -5.60
N GLU A 45 4.78 9.09 -4.46
CA GLU A 45 4.82 7.65 -4.30
C GLU A 45 3.87 7.22 -3.18
N HIS A 46 3.13 6.15 -3.43
CA HIS A 46 2.35 5.45 -2.44
C HIS A 46 3.04 4.12 -2.13
N SER A 47 3.21 3.83 -0.85
CA SER A 47 3.78 2.58 -0.37
C SER A 47 2.83 1.87 0.57
N VAL A 48 2.93 0.56 0.63
CA VAL A 48 2.16 -0.29 1.53
C VAL A 48 3.06 -1.36 2.11
N MET A 49 2.91 -1.64 3.40
CA MET A 49 3.76 -2.58 4.12
C MET A 49 2.96 -3.34 5.15
N CYS A 50 3.11 -4.66 5.17
CA CYS A 50 2.55 -5.52 6.20
C CYS A 50 3.50 -5.62 7.40
N PHE A 51 3.01 -5.32 8.61
CA PHE A 51 3.82 -5.47 9.83
C PHE A 51 4.01 -6.92 10.30
N HIS A 52 3.26 -7.87 9.76
CA HIS A 52 3.33 -9.27 10.19
C HIS A 52 4.43 -10.05 9.48
N CYS A 53 4.47 -9.95 8.15
CA CYS A 53 5.45 -10.64 7.30
C CYS A 53 6.50 -9.70 6.69
N GLU A 54 6.43 -8.40 6.99
CA GLU A 54 7.33 -7.36 6.47
C GLU A 54 7.30 -7.23 4.93
N ALA A 55 6.28 -7.80 4.27
CA ALA A 55 6.09 -7.65 2.84
C ALA A 55 5.67 -6.21 2.51
N GLU A 56 6.34 -5.61 1.52
CA GLU A 56 6.09 -4.25 1.08
C GLU A 56 5.92 -4.15 -0.43
N ALA A 57 5.12 -3.17 -0.86
CA ALA A 57 4.95 -2.78 -2.24
C ALA A 57 4.87 -1.27 -2.35
N SER A 58 5.36 -0.71 -3.45
CA SER A 58 5.29 0.73 -3.72
C SER A 58 4.96 0.99 -5.18
N THR A 59 4.26 2.09 -5.43
CA THR A 59 3.96 2.57 -6.78
C THR A 59 4.10 4.10 -6.83
N PRO A 60 4.63 4.65 -7.94
CA PRO A 60 4.63 6.09 -8.16
C PRO A 60 3.20 6.64 -8.24
N ALA A 61 3.02 7.85 -7.71
CA ALA A 61 1.75 8.59 -7.76
C ALA A 61 1.43 9.11 -9.17
#